data_AF-A0A3D2EZM3-F1
#
_entry.id   AF-A0A3D2EZM3-F1
#
_cell.length_a   1.000
_cell.length_b   1.000
_cell.length_c   1.000
_cell.angle_alpha   90.00
_cell.angle_beta   90.00
_cell.angle_gamma   90.00
#
_symmetry.space_group_name_H-M   'P 1'
#
loop_
_entity.id
_entity.type
_entity.pdbx_description
1 polymer ?
#
loop_
_entity_poly.entity_id
_entity_poly.type
_entity_poly.pdbx_seq_one_letter_code
_entity_poly.pdbx_strand_id
1 'polypeptide(L)'
;MELTTFAYIIGTLMFLVCLPMLVSPDKTVAFLKKVIEDDTSLRTWGGIYVVVSILVLKEGIEIGTDASGLFTLLAWAMFVKGLVIAWSPKSIKPMQMKVLNNKGALPVHAIIGVVLGVLCFYGAGLV
;
A
#
# COMPACT_ATOMS: atom_id res chain seq x y z
N MET A 1 8.03 -0.70 16.41
CA MET A 1 6.60 -0.35 16.25
C MET A 1 5.77 -1.62 16.30
N GLU A 2 4.70 -1.65 17.09
CA GLU A 2 3.82 -2.81 17.20
C GLU A 2 3.14 -3.18 15.87
N LEU A 3 2.95 -4.48 15.64
CA LEU A 3 2.28 -5.04 14.46
C LEU A 3 0.85 -4.51 14.30
N THR A 4 0.14 -4.34 15.41
CA THR A 4 -1.20 -3.73 15.48
C THR A 4 -1.20 -2.33 14.87
N THR A 5 -0.22 -1.50 15.25
CA THR A 5 -0.08 -0.12 14.73
C THR A 5 0.29 -0.14 13.24
N PHE A 6 1.21 -1.02 12.83
CA PHE A 6 1.55 -1.21 11.42
C PHE A 6 0.33 -1.58 10.58
N ALA A 7 -0.47 -2.55 11.03
CA ALA A 7 -1.67 -3.01 10.35
C ALA A 7 -2.72 -1.88 10.21
N TYR A 8 -2.92 -1.06 11.24
CA TYR A 8 -3.80 0.12 11.15
C TYR A 8 -3.31 1.16 10.15
N ILE A 9 -1.99 1.44 10.11
CA ILE A 9 -1.42 2.39 9.14
C ILE A 9 -1.65 1.88 7.72
N ILE A 10 -1.29 0.62 7.43
CA ILE A 10 -1.46 0.05 6.09
C ILE A 10 -2.94 0.00 5.68
N GLY A 11 -3.83 -0.44 6.57
CA GLY A 11 -5.26 -0.46 6.32
C GLY A 11 -5.81 0.93 6.00
N THR A 12 -5.38 1.94 6.76
CA THR A 12 -5.77 3.34 6.53
C THR A 12 -5.26 3.85 5.17
N LEU A 13 -4.00 3.57 4.82
CA LEU A 13 -3.44 3.96 3.53
C LEU A 13 -4.19 3.31 2.35
N MET A 14 -4.58 2.05 2.49
CA MET A 14 -5.41 1.37 1.49
C MET A 14 -6.78 2.04 1.34
N PHE A 15 -7.44 2.38 2.44
CA PHE A 15 -8.72 3.09 2.38
C PHE A 15 -8.62 4.49 1.78
N LEU A 16 -7.59 5.26 2.12
CA LEU A 16 -7.37 6.60 1.57
C LEU A 16 -7.27 6.61 0.05
N VAL A 17 -6.77 5.54 -0.57
CA VAL A 17 -6.65 5.44 -2.03
C VAL A 17 -7.86 4.73 -2.65
N CYS A 18 -8.30 3.62 -2.06
CA CYS A 18 -9.27 2.72 -2.69
C CYS A 18 -10.73 3.14 -2.48
N LEU A 19 -11.09 3.76 -1.34
CA LEU A 19 -12.46 4.25 -1.14
C LEU A 19 -12.82 5.40 -2.10
N PRO A 20 -11.99 6.45 -2.26
CA PRO A 20 -12.26 7.49 -3.25
C PRO A 20 -12.27 6.95 -4.68
N MET A 21 -11.50 5.89 -4.96
CA MET A 21 -11.48 5.24 -6.27
C MET A 21 -12.82 4.54 -6.58
N LEU A 22 -13.54 4.04 -5.57
CA LEU A 22 -14.87 3.47 -5.73
C LEU A 22 -15.96 4.55 -5.82
N VAL A 23 -15.88 5.60 -4.98
CA VAL A 23 -16.91 6.63 -4.88
C VAL A 23 -16.83 7.66 -6.02
N SER A 24 -15.63 7.99 -6.49
CA SER A 24 -15.39 9.00 -7.51
C SER A 24 -14.20 8.62 -8.40
N PRO A 25 -14.33 7.55 -9.20
CA PRO A 25 -13.23 6.95 -9.96
C PRO A 25 -12.52 7.96 -10.86
N ASP A 26 -13.23 8.79 -11.62
CA ASP A 26 -12.61 9.73 -12.57
C ASP A 26 -11.75 10.79 -11.86
N LYS A 27 -12.28 11.37 -10.77
CA LYS A 27 -11.55 12.39 -9.98
C LYS A 27 -10.34 11.77 -9.30
N THR A 28 -10.49 10.57 -8.73
CA THR A 28 -9.41 9.87 -8.05
C THR A 28 -8.33 9.42 -9.03
N VAL A 29 -8.70 8.92 -10.21
CA VAL A 29 -7.74 8.57 -11.27
C VAL A 29 -6.98 9.81 -11.76
N ALA A 30 -7.66 10.94 -11.96
CA ALA A 30 -7.00 12.18 -12.35
C ALA A 30 -5.99 12.66 -11.29
N PHE A 31 -6.39 12.59 -10.01
CA PHE A 31 -5.50 12.89 -8.89
C PHE A 31 -4.29 11.94 -8.84
N LEU A 32 -4.52 10.63 -8.92
CA LEU A 32 -3.46 9.63 -8.86
C LEU A 32 -2.51 9.73 -10.05
N LYS A 33 -2.99 10.04 -11.26
CA LYS A 33 -2.13 10.31 -12.42
C LYS A 33 -1.19 11.48 -12.15
N LYS A 34 -1.71 12.59 -11.60
CA LYS A 34 -0.88 13.74 -11.22
C LYS A 34 0.20 13.37 -10.19
N VAL A 35 -0.17 12.55 -9.19
CA VAL A 35 0.76 12.05 -8.16
C VAL A 35 1.82 11.12 -8.76
N ILE A 36 1.46 10.26 -9.73
CA ILE A 36 2.38 9.33 -10.39
C ILE A 36 3.31 10.05 -11.37
N GLU A 37 2.84 11.13 -12.01
CA GLU A 37 3.65 11.93 -12.91
C GLU A 37 4.77 12.66 -12.16
N ASP A 38 4.52 13.11 -10.93
CA ASP A 38 5.52 13.70 -10.06
C ASP A 38 6.43 12.65 -9.40
N ASP A 39 7.71 12.63 -9.81
CA ASP A 39 8.73 11.76 -9.22
C ASP A 39 8.89 11.98 -7.71
N THR A 40 8.76 13.22 -7.23
CA THR A 40 8.95 13.55 -5.81
C THR A 40 7.84 12.94 -4.96
N SER A 41 6.59 13.06 -5.43
CA SER A 41 5.44 12.44 -4.79
C SER A 41 5.58 10.92 -4.70
N LEU A 42 5.96 10.26 -5.80
CA LEU A 42 6.18 8.81 -5.79
C LEU A 42 7.29 8.41 -4.82
N ARG A 43 8.41 9.13 -4.82
CA ARG A 43 9.53 8.86 -3.91
C ARG A 43 9.13 9.03 -2.45
N THR A 44 8.31 10.03 -2.16
CA THR A 44 7.80 10.29 -0.81
C THR A 44 6.89 9.15 -0.36
N TRP A 45 5.95 8.70 -1.20
CA TRP A 45 5.11 7.53 -0.92
C TRP A 45 5.92 6.25 -0.71
N GLY A 46 6.92 6.00 -1.57
CA GLY A 46 7.86 4.88 -1.40
C GLY A 46 8.64 4.96 -0.09
N GLY A 47 9.13 6.15 0.25
CA GLY A 47 9.84 6.42 1.50
C GLY A 47 8.98 6.17 2.75
N ILE A 48 7.71 6.57 2.72
CA ILE A 48 6.75 6.28 3.81
C ILE A 48 6.64 4.77 4.01
N TYR A 49 6.46 3.99 2.94
CA TYR A 49 6.39 2.53 3.04
C TYR A 49 7.66 1.92 3.61
N VAL A 50 8.84 2.40 3.16
CA VAL A 50 10.13 1.95 3.69
C VAL A 50 10.24 2.22 5.20
N VAL A 51 9.92 3.45 5.63
CA VAL A 51 10.03 3.84 7.04
C VAL A 51 9.08 3.00 7.90
N VAL A 52 7.80 2.92 7.52
CA VAL A 52 6.78 2.17 8.26
C VAL A 52 7.15 0.69 8.35
N SER A 53 7.65 0.09 7.27
CA SER A 53 8.10 -1.30 7.27
C SER A 53 9.37 -1.53 8.11
N ILE A 54 10.38 -0.66 8.05
CA ILE A 54 11.58 -0.79 8.89
C ILE A 54 11.19 -0.71 10.38
N LEU A 55 10.30 0.21 10.74
CA LEU A 55 9.89 0.42 12.14
C LEU A 55 9.20 -0.80 12.75
N VAL A 56 8.47 -1.60 11.96
CA VAL A 56 7.90 -2.87 12.45
C VAL A 56 8.92 -4.00 12.39
N LEU A 57 9.69 -4.13 11.31
CA LEU A 57 10.68 -5.19 11.13
C LEU A 57 11.84 -5.13 12.15
N LYS A 58 12.12 -3.95 12.70
CA LYS A 58 13.13 -3.80 13.76
C LYS A 58 12.75 -4.53 15.05
N GLU A 59 11.46 -4.69 15.34
CA GLU A 59 10.98 -5.39 16.54
C GLU A 59 10.92 -6.92 16.34
N GLY A 60 10.79 -7.37 15.09
CA GLY A 60 10.71 -8.78 14.75
C GLY A 60 10.71 -9.02 13.25
N ILE A 61 11.65 -9.82 12.77
CA ILE A 61 11.80 -10.18 11.34
C ILE A 61 11.24 -11.57 11.00
N GLU A 62 10.90 -12.36 12.03
CA GLU A 62 10.49 -13.75 11.86
C GLU A 62 9.10 -13.86 11.26
N ILE A 63 8.98 -14.69 10.23
CA ILE A 63 7.71 -14.99 9.56
C ILE A 63 7.22 -16.32 10.14
N GLY A 64 6.26 -16.22 11.06
CA GLY A 64 5.51 -17.36 11.59
C GLY A 64 4.39 -17.84 10.67
N THR A 65 3.68 -18.88 11.10
CA THR A 65 2.47 -19.39 10.43
C THR A 65 1.18 -18.77 10.99
N ASP A 66 1.30 -17.89 11.97
CA ASP A 66 0.22 -17.17 12.64
C ASP A 66 -0.09 -15.82 11.98
N ALA A 67 -1.12 -15.12 12.47
CA ALA A 67 -1.51 -13.81 11.96
C ALA A 67 -0.34 -12.80 12.02
N SER A 68 0.48 -12.88 13.08
CA SER A 68 1.69 -12.07 13.25
C SER A 68 2.69 -12.31 12.12
N GLY A 69 2.99 -13.57 11.81
CA GLY A 69 3.85 -13.93 10.68
C GLY A 69 3.36 -13.38 9.34
N LEU A 70 2.05 -13.38 9.10
CA LEU A 70 1.47 -12.81 7.88
C LEU A 70 1.68 -11.28 7.80
N PHE A 71 1.54 -10.56 8.92
CA PHE A 71 1.80 -9.11 8.95
C PHE A 71 3.29 -8.78 8.82
N THR A 72 4.18 -9.62 9.36
CA THR A 72 5.63 -9.49 9.14
C THR A 72 5.98 -9.72 7.67
N LEU A 73 5.36 -10.71 7.01
CA LEU A 73 5.52 -10.92 5.57
C LEU A 73 5.01 -9.71 4.77
N LEU A 74 3.88 -9.14 5.17
CA LEU A 74 3.33 -7.93 4.55
C LEU A 74 4.26 -6.73 4.74
N ALA A 75 4.88 -6.60 5.92
CA ALA A 75 5.89 -5.58 6.17
C ALA A 75 7.11 -5.71 5.24
N TRP A 76 7.61 -6.93 5.04
CA TRP A 76 8.67 -7.20 4.05
C TRP A 76 8.23 -6.86 2.62
N ALA A 77 7.04 -7.28 2.22
CA ALA A 77 6.52 -6.96 0.89
C ALA A 77 6.40 -5.44 0.67
N MET A 78 5.93 -4.71 1.69
CA MET A 78 5.83 -3.25 1.66
C MET A 78 7.20 -2.58 1.69
N PHE A 79 8.19 -3.14 2.39
CA PHE A 79 9.56 -2.65 2.40
C PHE A 79 10.17 -2.72 1.00
N VAL A 80 10.11 -3.89 0.37
CA VAL A 80 10.64 -4.10 -0.99
C VAL A 80 9.92 -3.21 -1.98
N LYS A 81 8.58 -3.18 -1.93
CA LYS A 81 7.78 -2.33 -2.82
C LYS A 81 8.11 -0.84 -2.62
N GLY A 82 8.19 -0.39 -1.37
CA GLY A 82 8.54 0.98 -1.01
C GLY A 82 9.92 1.36 -1.54
N LEU A 83 10.90 0.46 -1.41
CA LEU A 83 12.26 0.66 -1.90
C LEU A 83 12.29 0.80 -3.43
N VAL A 84 11.57 -0.07 -4.16
CA VAL A 84 11.51 0.01 -5.63
C VAL A 84 10.83 1.32 -6.07
N ILE A 85 9.75 1.73 -5.41
CA ILE A 85 9.05 2.99 -5.71
C ILE A 85 9.94 4.21 -5.43
N ALA A 86 10.66 4.20 -4.30
CA ALA A 86 11.52 5.30 -3.88
C ALA A 86 12.80 5.40 -4.74
N TRP A 87 13.41 4.27 -5.07
CA TRP A 87 14.66 4.25 -5.81
C TRP A 87 14.46 4.43 -7.32
N SER A 88 13.48 3.72 -7.90
CA SER A 88 13.22 3.72 -9.34
C SER A 88 11.74 3.95 -9.67
N PRO A 89 11.23 5.18 -9.46
CA PRO A 89 9.84 5.51 -9.79
C PRO A 89 9.54 5.26 -11.28
N LYS A 90 10.52 5.53 -12.17
CA LYS A 90 10.39 5.34 -13.62
C LYS A 90 10.02 3.91 -14.03
N SER A 91 10.48 2.90 -13.29
CA SER A 91 10.17 1.49 -13.57
C SER A 91 8.71 1.14 -13.24
N ILE A 92 8.12 1.80 -12.25
CA ILE A 92 6.78 1.48 -11.75
C ILE A 92 5.69 2.34 -12.42
N LYS A 93 6.01 3.57 -12.84
CA LYS A 93 5.10 4.46 -13.57
C LYS A 93 4.29 3.77 -14.68
N PRO A 94 4.90 3.06 -15.66
CA PRO A 94 4.13 2.47 -16.76
C PRO A 94 3.13 1.39 -16.28
N MET A 95 3.50 0.63 -15.24
CA MET A 95 2.63 -0.38 -14.66
C MET A 95 1.43 0.25 -13.94
N GLN A 96 1.66 1.27 -13.11
CA GLN A 96 0.59 1.98 -12.40
C GLN A 96 -0.35 2.72 -13.37
N MET A 97 0.21 3.36 -14.40
CA MET A 97 -0.58 4.03 -15.44
C MET A 97 -1.42 3.03 -16.24
N LYS A 98 -0.90 1.82 -16.51
CA LYS A 98 -1.66 0.76 -17.17
C LYS A 98 -2.88 0.33 -16.35
N VAL A 99 -2.72 0.20 -15.03
CA VAL A 99 -3.84 -0.12 -14.12
C VAL A 99 -4.86 1.01 -14.10
N LEU A 100 -4.42 2.27 -13.95
CA LEU A 100 -5.31 3.43 -13.89
C LEU A 100 -6.05 3.72 -15.20
N ASN A 101 -5.46 3.38 -16.35
CA ASN A 101 -6.09 3.55 -17.66
C ASN A 101 -7.05 2.40 -18.02
N ASN A 102 -6.98 1.27 -17.32
CA ASN A 102 -7.85 0.13 -17.58
C ASN A 102 -9.16 0.26 -16.77
N LYS A 103 -10.21 0.77 -17.42
CA LYS A 103 -11.53 0.98 -16.82
C LYS A 103 -12.16 -0.28 -16.21
N GLY A 104 -11.84 -1.48 -16.72
CA GLY A 104 -12.34 -2.74 -16.17
C GLY A 104 -11.54 -3.24 -14.97
N ALA A 105 -10.23 -3.05 -14.97
CA ALA A 105 -9.36 -3.49 -13.87
C ALA A 105 -9.37 -2.54 -12.67
N LEU A 106 -9.69 -1.26 -12.89
CA LEU A 106 -9.75 -0.21 -11.86
C LEU A 106 -10.71 -0.53 -10.70
N PRO A 107 -12.01 -0.82 -10.93
CA PRO A 107 -12.93 -1.14 -9.83
C PRO A 107 -12.52 -2.43 -9.10
N VAL A 108 -11.99 -3.42 -9.82
CA VAL A 108 -11.50 -4.67 -9.21
C VAL A 108 -10.32 -4.39 -8.27
N HIS A 109 -9.34 -3.59 -8.69
CA HIS A 109 -8.22 -3.18 -7.84
C HIS A 109 -8.69 -2.39 -6.61
N ALA A 110 -9.66 -1.50 -6.79
CA ALA A 110 -10.22 -0.71 -5.70
C ALA A 110 -10.96 -1.58 -4.68
N ILE A 111 -11.80 -2.53 -5.13
CA ILE A 111 -12.49 -3.49 -4.25
C ILE A 111 -11.47 -4.34 -3.48
N ILE A 112 -10.48 -4.91 -4.17
CA ILE A 112 -9.42 -5.71 -3.54
C ILE A 112 -8.70 -4.88 -2.47
N GLY A 113 -8.34 -3.63 -2.77
CA GLY A 113 -7.68 -2.75 -1.82
C GLY A 113 -8.54 -2.43 -0.59
N VAL A 114 -9.86 -2.23 -0.75
CA VAL A 114 -10.79 -2.07 0.38
C VAL A 114 -10.88 -3.34 1.22
N VAL A 115 -11.00 -4.51 0.58
CA VAL A 115 -11.04 -5.79 1.31
C VAL A 115 -9.75 -6.03 2.09
N LEU A 116 -8.59 -5.79 1.47
CA LEU A 116 -7.30 -5.86 2.16
C LEU A 116 -7.19 -4.85 3.30
N GLY A 117 -7.73 -3.64 3.13
CA GLY A 117 -7.83 -2.64 4.19
C GLY A 117 -8.62 -3.17 5.38
N VAL A 118 -9.82 -3.71 5.15
CA VAL A 118 -10.65 -4.34 6.21
C VAL A 118 -9.91 -5.49 6.88
N LEU A 119 -9.25 -6.35 6.12
CA LEU A 119 -8.45 -7.47 6.66
C LEU A 119 -7.29 -6.97 7.52
N CYS A 120 -6.66 -5.85 7.17
CA CYS A 120 -5.62 -5.24 8.01
C CYS A 120 -6.20 -4.73 9.33
N PHE A 121 -7.36 -4.07 9.32
CA PHE A 121 -8.04 -3.64 10.55
C PHE A 121 -8.51 -4.81 11.41
N TYR A 122 -9.07 -5.85 10.80
CA TYR A 122 -9.49 -7.06 11.50
C TYR A 122 -8.29 -7.80 12.10
N GLY A 123 -7.25 -8.01 11.29
CA GLY A 123 -6.04 -8.67 11.73
C GLY A 123 -5.30 -7.87 12.79
N ALA A 124 -5.37 -6.53 12.79
CA ALA A 124 -4.85 -5.70 13.88
C ALA A 124 -5.50 -6.02 15.23
N GLY A 125 -6.73 -6.55 15.26
CA GLY A 125 -7.37 -7.02 16.50
C GLY A 125 -6.91 -8.42 16.95
N LEU A 126 -6.14 -9.13 16.12
CA LEU A 126 -5.64 -10.48 16.37
C LEU A 126 -4.14 -10.53 16.73
N VAL A 127 -3.41 -9.42 16.53
CA VAL A 127 -1.98 -9.25 16.85
C VAL A 127 -1.75 -8.20 17.91
#